data_AF-A0A2G6F5X1-F1
#
_entry.id   AF-A0A2G6F5X1-F1
#
_cell.length_a   1.000
_cell.length_b   1.000
_cell.length_c   1.000
_cell.angle_alpha   90.00
_cell.angle_beta   90.00
_cell.angle_gamma   90.00
#
_symmetry.space_group_name_H-M   'P 1'
#
loop_
_entity.id
_entity.type
_entity.pdbx_description
1 polymer ?
#
loop_
_entity_poly.entity_id
_entity_poly.type
_entity_poly.pdbx_seq_one_letter_code
_entity_poly.pdbx_strand_id
1 'polypeptide(L)'
;MKNTIRLFTLLFVLVSLFSCKEKVEQTNAPAVTEPEVAEPVLVSKVLTSEDQSALSPDKVITAFKEGNERYMNNDLTPRDLPVQVKNSTGGQYPQAVILSCIDSRVPVEHVFDQGIGDVFVARVAGNVSDEDILGSMEYACKVAGSKLVLVMGHEHCGAVKAAIDNVKMGNITALLSKIRPAVLQQSDYDGEKTSKNKEFVAKVVEGNVENTINEIRKNSPILKEMEDNGEIKIVGAVYDLDTGKVDFR
;
A
#
# COMPACT_ATOMS: atom_id res chain seq x y z
N MET A 1 32.46 -61.53 36.70
CA MET A 1 31.69 -62.75 37.03
C MET A 1 30.22 -62.51 36.69
N LYS A 2 29.66 -63.34 35.77
CA LYS A 2 28.22 -63.63 35.49
C LYS A 2 27.39 -62.42 35.01
N ASN A 3 27.06 -62.22 33.73
CA ASN A 3 26.40 -63.09 32.74
C ASN A 3 25.02 -63.62 33.19
N THR A 4 23.94 -63.05 32.66
CA THR A 4 22.73 -63.81 32.26
C THR A 4 21.93 -63.06 31.20
N ILE A 5 21.76 -63.78 30.09
CA ILE A 5 21.01 -63.51 28.86
C ILE A 5 19.51 -63.69 29.14
N ARG A 6 18.66 -62.84 28.56
CA ARG A 6 17.25 -63.19 28.29
C ARG A 6 16.93 -62.99 26.81
N LEU A 7 16.73 -64.13 26.18
CA LEU A 7 16.29 -64.38 24.82
C LEU A 7 14.79 -64.02 24.70
N PHE A 8 14.39 -63.23 23.70
CA PHE A 8 12.98 -63.21 23.26
C PHE A 8 12.92 -63.28 21.74
N THR A 9 12.12 -64.24 21.31
CA THR A 9 12.07 -64.84 19.98
C THR A 9 11.34 -63.96 18.97
N LEU A 10 11.92 -63.88 17.77
CA LEU A 10 11.39 -63.24 16.57
C LEU A 10 10.13 -64.00 16.09
N LEU A 11 9.00 -63.31 15.90
CA LEU A 11 7.84 -63.83 15.16
C LEU A 11 7.52 -62.87 14.01
N PHE A 12 8.00 -63.22 12.81
CA PHE A 12 7.65 -62.58 11.55
C PHE A 12 6.25 -63.06 11.14
N VAL A 13 5.26 -62.16 11.12
CA VAL A 13 3.96 -62.43 10.49
C VAL A 13 3.96 -61.81 9.10
N LEU A 14 3.98 -62.69 8.11
CA LEU A 14 3.86 -62.42 6.68
C LEU A 14 2.41 -61.96 6.39
N VAL A 15 2.20 -60.70 6.03
CA VAL A 15 0.92 -60.24 5.47
C VAL A 15 1.04 -60.26 3.96
N SER A 16 0.35 -61.23 3.35
CA SER A 16 0.30 -61.47 1.91
C SER A 16 -0.56 -60.43 1.19
N LEU A 17 0.00 -59.89 0.10
CA LEU A 17 -0.63 -59.02 -0.87
C LEU A 17 -1.79 -59.75 -1.58
N PHE A 18 -3.00 -59.19 -1.53
CA PHE A 18 -4.06 -59.48 -2.51
C PHE A 18 -4.25 -58.25 -3.41
N SER A 19 -3.73 -58.38 -4.63
CA SER A 19 -3.86 -57.44 -5.74
C SER A 19 -5.25 -57.58 -6.37
N CYS A 20 -6.17 -56.67 -6.09
CA CYS A 20 -7.38 -56.50 -6.89
C CYS A 20 -7.02 -55.83 -8.24
N LYS A 21 -7.03 -56.60 -9.32
CA LYS A 21 -7.02 -56.10 -10.69
C LYS A 21 -8.46 -55.84 -11.12
N GLU A 22 -8.90 -54.58 -11.10
CA GLU A 22 -10.04 -54.14 -11.91
C GLU A 22 -9.51 -53.52 -13.19
N LYS A 23 -9.92 -54.07 -14.33
CA LYS A 23 -9.68 -53.51 -15.66
C LYS A 23 -10.64 -52.33 -15.83
N VAL A 24 -10.11 -51.11 -15.78
CA VAL A 24 -10.81 -49.94 -16.31
C VAL A 24 -10.48 -49.85 -17.80
N GLU A 25 -11.50 -50.06 -18.62
CA GLU A 25 -11.46 -49.91 -20.06
C GLU A 25 -11.39 -48.41 -20.39
N GLN A 26 -10.20 -47.92 -20.76
CA GLN A 26 -10.00 -46.55 -21.23
C GLN A 26 -10.69 -46.38 -22.59
N THR A 27 -11.87 -45.77 -22.57
CA THR A 27 -12.46 -45.19 -23.76
C THR A 27 -11.68 -43.91 -24.10
N ASN A 28 -11.06 -43.89 -25.29
CA ASN A 28 -10.34 -42.71 -25.80
C ASN A 28 -11.35 -41.60 -26.09
N ALA A 29 -11.55 -40.70 -25.13
CA ALA A 29 -12.16 -39.40 -25.40
C ALA A 29 -11.14 -38.52 -26.17
N PRO A 30 -11.57 -37.79 -27.22
CA PRO A 30 -10.67 -36.89 -27.94
C PRO A 30 -10.13 -35.82 -26.98
N ALA A 31 -8.82 -35.58 -27.04
CA ALA A 31 -8.17 -34.52 -26.29
C ALA A 31 -8.82 -33.18 -26.64
N VAL A 32 -9.51 -32.59 -25.65
CA VAL A 32 -9.91 -31.19 -25.72
C VAL A 32 -8.64 -30.39 -25.55
N THR A 33 -8.12 -29.82 -26.64
CA THR A 33 -7.07 -28.80 -26.56
C THR A 33 -7.63 -27.62 -25.79
N GLU A 34 -7.18 -27.43 -24.55
CA GLU A 34 -7.41 -26.18 -23.84
C GLU A 34 -6.86 -25.04 -24.71
N PRO A 35 -7.60 -23.93 -24.86
CA PRO A 35 -7.09 -22.80 -25.61
C PRO A 35 -5.82 -22.30 -24.91
N GLU A 36 -4.74 -22.18 -25.68
CA GLU A 36 -3.47 -21.59 -25.25
C GLU A 36 -3.73 -20.14 -24.84
N VAL A 37 -3.85 -19.90 -23.53
CA VAL A 37 -3.94 -18.54 -22.99
C VAL A 37 -2.56 -17.92 -23.18
N ALA A 38 -2.44 -17.00 -24.13
CA ALA A 38 -1.20 -16.27 -24.35
C ALA A 38 -0.73 -15.65 -23.03
N GLU A 39 0.50 -15.97 -22.61
CA GLU A 39 1.04 -15.41 -21.37
C GLU A 39 1.11 -13.88 -21.46
N PRO A 40 0.77 -13.17 -20.37
CA PRO A 40 0.77 -11.71 -20.38
C PRO A 40 2.19 -11.18 -20.61
N VAL A 41 2.31 -10.22 -21.52
CA VAL A 41 3.57 -9.52 -21.77
C VAL A 41 3.89 -8.64 -20.56
N LEU A 42 4.96 -8.98 -19.83
CA LEU A 42 5.37 -8.25 -18.64
C LEU A 42 6.04 -6.92 -18.98
N VAL A 43 5.61 -5.84 -18.30
CA VAL A 43 6.21 -4.51 -18.39
C VAL A 43 7.48 -4.44 -17.54
N SER A 44 8.60 -4.09 -18.17
CA SER A 44 9.92 -3.96 -17.55
C SER A 44 10.49 -2.54 -17.58
N LYS A 45 9.77 -1.59 -18.20
CA LYS A 45 10.13 -0.17 -18.28
C LYS A 45 10.07 0.46 -16.88
N VAL A 46 11.00 1.38 -16.61
CA VAL A 46 11.01 2.29 -15.46
C VAL A 46 11.00 3.74 -15.96
N LEU A 47 10.56 4.69 -15.14
CA LEU A 47 10.62 6.11 -15.48
C LEU A 47 12.06 6.59 -15.67
N THR A 48 12.29 7.38 -16.73
CA THR A 48 13.56 8.10 -16.94
C THR A 48 13.47 9.56 -16.48
N SER A 49 14.61 10.25 -16.47
CA SER A 49 14.67 11.68 -16.21
C SER A 49 13.83 12.49 -17.20
N GLU A 50 13.87 12.11 -18.49
CA GLU A 50 13.09 12.75 -19.56
C GLU A 50 11.59 12.50 -19.37
N ASP A 51 11.20 11.26 -19.04
CA ASP A 51 9.80 10.93 -18.73
C ASP A 51 9.29 11.80 -17.57
N GLN A 52 10.02 11.87 -16.45
CA GLN A 52 9.63 12.63 -15.26
C GLN A 52 9.60 14.14 -15.51
N SER A 53 10.55 14.68 -16.28
CA SER A 53 10.62 16.11 -16.61
C SER A 53 9.45 16.57 -17.49
N ALA A 54 8.85 15.67 -18.28
CA ALA A 54 7.69 15.94 -19.11
C ALA A 54 6.34 15.86 -18.34
N LEU A 55 6.36 15.42 -17.08
CA LEU A 55 5.18 15.33 -16.23
C LEU A 55 4.84 16.69 -15.61
N SER A 56 3.53 16.95 -15.55
CA SER A 56 2.94 18.01 -14.73
C SER A 56 2.21 17.36 -13.55
N PRO A 57 2.04 18.04 -12.41
CA PRO A 57 1.32 17.49 -11.25
C PRO A 57 -0.07 16.92 -11.59
N ASP A 58 -0.82 17.60 -12.47
CA ASP A 58 -2.16 17.15 -12.90
C ASP A 58 -2.14 15.85 -13.69
N LYS A 59 -1.13 15.65 -14.54
CA LYS A 59 -0.94 14.38 -15.26
C LYS A 59 -0.67 13.23 -14.30
N VAL A 60 0.10 13.47 -13.23
CA VAL A 60 0.38 12.46 -12.20
C VAL A 60 -0.90 12.10 -11.45
N ILE A 61 -1.72 13.09 -11.07
CA ILE A 61 -3.01 12.85 -10.42
C ILE A 61 -3.94 12.04 -11.32
N THR A 62 -4.03 12.38 -12.61
CA THR A 62 -4.82 11.61 -13.59
C THR A 62 -4.33 10.17 -13.71
N ALA A 63 -3.02 9.96 -13.84
CA ALA A 63 -2.44 8.61 -13.92
C ALA A 63 -2.73 7.77 -12.65
N PHE A 64 -2.74 8.39 -11.47
CA PHE A 64 -3.10 7.71 -10.23
C PHE A 64 -4.58 7.33 -10.18
N LYS A 65 -5.47 8.20 -10.65
CA LYS A 65 -6.90 7.87 -10.76
C LYS A 65 -7.13 6.70 -11.72
N GLU A 66 -6.52 6.73 -12.90
CA GLU A 66 -6.57 5.63 -13.87
C GLU A 66 -5.97 4.33 -13.31
N GLY A 67 -4.87 4.43 -12.57
CA GLY A 67 -4.25 3.30 -11.88
C GLY A 67 -5.15 2.70 -10.79
N ASN A 68 -5.85 3.53 -10.03
CA ASN A 68 -6.82 3.07 -9.05
C ASN A 68 -8.06 2.42 -9.70
N GLU A 69 -8.51 2.93 -10.84
CA GLU A 69 -9.55 2.27 -11.64
C GLU A 69 -9.12 0.86 -12.10
N ARG A 70 -7.87 0.69 -12.56
CA ARG A 70 -7.32 -0.62 -12.89
C ARG A 70 -7.26 -1.55 -11.68
N TYR A 71 -6.83 -1.03 -10.51
CA TYR A 71 -6.81 -1.78 -9.26
C TYR A 71 -8.20 -2.31 -8.87
N MET A 72 -9.22 -1.44 -8.87
CA MET A 72 -10.60 -1.82 -8.54
C MET A 72 -11.19 -2.86 -9.49
N ASN A 73 -10.77 -2.84 -10.76
CA ASN A 73 -11.25 -3.78 -11.79
C ASN A 73 -10.42 -5.06 -11.90
N ASN A 74 -9.40 -5.25 -11.04
CA ASN A 74 -8.46 -6.36 -11.09
C ASN A 74 -7.75 -6.47 -12.47
N ASP A 75 -7.44 -5.33 -13.08
CA ASP A 75 -6.79 -5.18 -14.39
C ASP A 75 -5.42 -4.47 -14.22
N LEU A 76 -4.64 -4.94 -13.24
CA LEU A 76 -3.34 -4.36 -12.93
C LEU A 76 -2.34 -4.64 -14.06
N THR A 77 -1.44 -3.68 -14.29
CA THR A 77 -0.39 -3.84 -15.29
C THR A 77 0.55 -4.99 -14.87
N PRO A 78 0.71 -6.04 -15.69
CA PRO A 78 1.61 -7.13 -15.37
C PRO A 78 3.06 -6.64 -15.51
N ARG A 79 3.87 -6.76 -14.45
CA ARG A 79 5.24 -6.20 -14.39
C ARG A 79 6.28 -7.26 -14.07
N ASP A 80 7.45 -7.10 -14.68
CA ASP A 80 8.67 -7.83 -14.29
C ASP A 80 9.46 -6.99 -13.27
N LEU A 81 9.06 -7.08 -11.99
CA LEU A 81 9.67 -6.29 -10.92
C LEU A 81 11.18 -6.54 -10.76
N PRO A 82 11.71 -7.78 -10.82
CA PRO A 82 13.14 -8.02 -10.78
C PRO A 82 13.92 -7.31 -11.90
N VAL A 83 13.36 -7.26 -13.12
CA VAL A 83 13.99 -6.51 -14.22
C VAL A 83 13.87 -5.01 -14.01
N GLN A 84 12.72 -4.51 -13.53
CA GLN A 84 12.59 -3.09 -13.21
C GLN A 84 13.62 -2.64 -12.16
N VAL A 85 13.86 -3.43 -11.11
CA VAL A 85 14.93 -3.16 -10.11
C VAL A 85 16.29 -3.06 -10.78
N LYS A 86 16.63 -4.00 -11.67
CA LYS A 86 17.91 -3.97 -12.41
C LYS A 86 18.01 -2.69 -13.25
N ASN A 87 16.93 -2.31 -13.92
CA ASN A 87 16.86 -1.13 -14.79
C ASN A 87 16.91 0.19 -14.01
N SER A 88 16.54 0.22 -12.72
CA SER A 88 16.60 1.41 -11.86
C SER A 88 17.90 1.55 -11.05
N THR A 89 18.87 0.65 -11.21
CA THR A 89 20.13 0.70 -10.43
C THR A 89 20.98 1.94 -10.71
N GLY A 90 20.87 2.52 -11.91
CA GLY A 90 21.58 3.74 -12.30
C GLY A 90 20.94 5.03 -11.80
N GLY A 91 19.74 4.96 -11.21
CA GLY A 91 18.97 6.11 -10.74
C GLY A 91 17.46 5.83 -10.77
N GLN A 92 16.70 6.61 -10.00
CA GLN A 92 15.25 6.57 -9.98
C GLN A 92 14.69 7.97 -10.22
N TYR A 93 13.54 8.06 -10.88
CA TYR A 93 12.89 9.33 -11.22
C TYR A 93 11.39 9.31 -10.86
N PRO A 94 11.05 9.17 -9.56
CA PRO A 94 9.67 8.92 -9.16
C PRO A 94 8.79 10.14 -9.42
N GLN A 95 7.58 9.93 -9.94
CA GLN A 95 6.66 11.01 -10.28
C GLN A 95 6.00 11.66 -9.07
N ALA A 96 5.93 10.95 -7.93
CA ALA A 96 5.29 11.43 -6.71
C ALA A 96 5.97 10.90 -5.44
N VAL A 97 5.71 11.59 -4.33
CA VAL A 97 5.86 11.06 -2.97
C VAL A 97 4.49 10.93 -2.32
N ILE A 98 4.23 9.76 -1.73
CA ILE A 98 2.95 9.42 -1.10
C ILE A 98 3.19 9.19 0.39
N LEU A 99 2.56 10.02 1.24
CA LEU A 99 2.48 9.80 2.68
C LEU A 99 1.21 9.02 3.00
N SER A 100 1.38 7.78 3.45
CA SER A 100 0.27 6.85 3.74
C SER A 100 0.37 6.27 5.16
N CYS A 101 -0.71 5.62 5.59
CA CYS A 101 -0.72 4.89 6.86
C CYS A 101 0.15 3.63 6.79
N ILE A 102 0.67 3.19 7.95
CA ILE A 102 1.32 1.88 8.10
C ILE A 102 0.32 0.69 8.05
N ASP A 103 -0.97 0.94 7.81
CA ASP A 103 -2.00 -0.09 7.73
C ASP A 103 -1.67 -1.12 6.64
N SER A 104 -1.47 -2.38 7.04
CA SER A 104 -1.01 -3.45 6.15
C SER A 104 -1.97 -3.79 5.01
N ARG A 105 -3.22 -3.30 5.06
CA ARG A 105 -4.24 -3.51 4.02
C ARG A 105 -4.20 -2.46 2.91
N VAL A 106 -3.28 -1.49 3.00
CA VAL A 106 -3.13 -0.41 2.02
C VAL A 106 -1.81 -0.57 1.26
N PRO A 107 -1.76 -1.40 0.20
CA PRO A 107 -0.59 -1.56 -0.64
C PRO A 107 -0.51 -0.41 -1.66
N VAL A 108 0.10 0.71 -1.28
CA VAL A 108 0.06 1.99 -2.01
C VAL A 108 0.40 1.84 -3.49
N GLU A 109 1.48 1.13 -3.82
CA GLU A 109 1.93 0.92 -5.18
C GLU A 109 0.88 0.15 -6.00
N HIS A 110 0.25 -0.87 -5.43
CA HIS A 110 -0.81 -1.63 -6.10
C HIS A 110 -2.10 -0.82 -6.24
N VAL A 111 -2.48 -0.06 -5.21
CA VAL A 111 -3.69 0.79 -5.20
C VAL A 111 -3.67 1.80 -6.34
N PHE A 112 -2.48 2.27 -6.75
CA PHE A 112 -2.31 3.19 -7.87
C PHE A 112 -1.74 2.51 -9.12
N ASP A 113 -1.63 1.18 -9.15
CA ASP A 113 -1.00 0.41 -10.23
C ASP A 113 0.36 1.00 -10.67
N GLN A 114 1.29 1.09 -9.73
CA GLN A 114 2.65 1.61 -9.90
C GLN A 114 3.69 0.49 -9.83
N GLY A 115 4.82 0.66 -10.53
CA GLY A 115 5.96 -0.25 -10.53
C GLY A 115 7.16 0.28 -9.72
N ILE A 116 8.30 -0.38 -9.90
CA ILE A 116 9.55 0.00 -9.23
C ILE A 116 10.07 1.33 -9.79
N GLY A 117 10.38 2.25 -8.88
CA GLY A 117 10.93 3.56 -9.22
C GLY A 117 9.88 4.59 -9.66
N ASP A 118 8.60 4.22 -9.70
CA ASP A 118 7.53 5.13 -10.12
C ASP A 118 7.15 6.12 -9.00
N VAL A 119 7.16 5.70 -7.74
CA VAL A 119 6.76 6.54 -6.59
C VAL A 119 7.70 6.35 -5.40
N PHE A 120 7.85 7.40 -4.59
CA PHE A 120 8.32 7.27 -3.21
C PHE A 120 7.13 7.06 -2.27
N VAL A 121 7.27 6.19 -1.27
CA VAL A 121 6.22 5.91 -0.29
C VAL A 121 6.77 6.05 1.12
N ALA A 122 6.22 7.01 1.87
CA ALA A 122 6.46 7.18 3.29
C ALA A 122 5.26 6.63 4.07
N ARG A 123 5.50 5.79 5.09
CA ARG A 123 4.45 5.13 5.85
C ARG A 123 4.61 5.33 7.34
N VAL A 124 3.59 5.89 7.98
CA VAL A 124 3.54 6.09 9.43
C VAL A 124 2.10 5.95 9.92
N ALA A 125 1.88 5.45 11.13
CA ALA A 125 0.52 5.26 11.63
C ALA A 125 -0.27 6.58 11.62
N GLY A 126 -1.45 6.58 11.00
CA GLY A 126 -2.29 7.76 10.84
C GLY A 126 -1.76 8.81 9.87
N ASN A 127 -0.81 8.47 8.98
CA ASN A 127 -0.30 9.35 7.91
C ASN A 127 0.02 10.77 8.42
N VAL A 128 0.63 10.83 9.60
CA VAL A 128 1.06 12.07 10.26
C VAL A 128 2.36 12.58 9.64
N SER A 129 2.61 13.87 9.72
CA SER A 129 3.89 14.46 9.33
C SER A 129 4.74 14.77 10.57
N ASP A 130 6.04 14.51 10.47
CA ASP A 130 7.09 14.94 11.40
C ASP A 130 8.35 15.34 10.61
N GLU A 131 9.46 15.62 11.29
CA GLU A 131 10.70 16.12 10.68
C GLU A 131 11.29 15.14 9.66
N ASP A 132 11.33 13.84 9.97
CA ASP A 132 11.88 12.81 9.09
C ASP A 132 11.01 12.65 7.83
N ILE A 133 9.69 12.70 8.00
CA ILE A 133 8.73 12.64 6.89
C ILE A 133 8.83 13.90 6.00
N LEU A 134 8.93 15.09 6.59
CA LEU A 134 9.12 16.34 5.84
C LEU A 134 10.43 16.34 5.05
N GLY A 135 11.55 15.99 5.69
CA GLY A 135 12.84 15.91 5.00
C GLY A 135 12.84 14.90 3.85
N SER A 136 12.13 13.78 4.02
CA SER A 136 11.94 12.79 2.95
C SER A 136 11.13 13.35 1.77
N MET A 137 10.07 14.11 2.03
CA MET A 137 9.25 14.75 0.98
C MET A 137 10.02 15.88 0.28
N GLU A 138 10.79 16.69 1.02
CA GLU A 138 11.67 17.71 0.46
C GLU A 138 12.73 17.09 -0.46
N TYR A 139 13.33 15.97 -0.05
CA TYR A 139 14.24 15.22 -0.91
C TYR A 139 13.53 14.73 -2.18
N ALA A 140 12.37 14.09 -2.04
CA ALA A 140 11.61 13.55 -3.17
C ALA A 140 11.25 14.62 -4.20
N CYS A 141 10.80 15.79 -3.75
CA CYS A 141 10.41 16.88 -4.64
C CYS A 141 11.61 17.70 -5.11
N LYS A 142 12.39 18.30 -4.20
CA LYS A 142 13.42 19.28 -4.55
C LYS A 142 14.68 18.65 -5.13
N VAL A 143 15.04 17.44 -4.69
CA VAL A 143 16.26 16.76 -5.14
C VAL A 143 15.95 15.75 -6.23
N ALA A 144 14.96 14.88 -6.02
CA ALA A 144 14.63 13.81 -6.97
C ALA A 144 13.60 14.19 -8.05
N GLY A 145 12.97 15.36 -7.96
CA GLY A 145 12.15 15.94 -9.01
C GLY A 145 10.69 15.49 -9.08
N SER A 146 10.17 14.80 -8.05
CA SER A 146 8.76 14.38 -7.96
C SER A 146 7.80 15.57 -8.07
N LYS A 147 6.70 15.39 -8.81
CA LYS A 147 5.72 16.44 -9.17
C LYS A 147 4.51 16.50 -8.24
N LEU A 148 4.35 15.52 -7.36
CA LEU A 148 3.16 15.40 -6.52
C LEU A 148 3.54 14.95 -5.11
N VAL A 149 3.00 15.64 -4.10
CA VAL A 149 2.88 15.15 -2.73
C VAL A 149 1.43 14.73 -2.52
N LEU A 150 1.22 13.44 -2.24
CA LEU A 150 -0.10 12.89 -1.95
C LEU A 150 -0.17 12.45 -0.48
N VAL A 151 -1.07 13.05 0.29
CA VAL A 151 -1.38 12.59 1.66
C VAL A 151 -2.61 11.68 1.58
N MET A 152 -2.43 10.39 1.83
CA MET A 152 -3.49 9.40 1.71
C MET A 152 -3.90 8.85 3.07
N GLY A 153 -5.09 9.23 3.51
CA GLY A 153 -5.81 8.58 4.61
C GLY A 153 -6.52 7.31 4.12
N HIS A 154 -7.13 6.58 5.05
CA HIS A 154 -7.95 5.42 4.70
C HIS A 154 -9.05 5.19 5.73
N GLU A 155 -10.13 4.54 5.29
CA GLU A 155 -11.22 4.16 6.18
C GLU A 155 -10.75 3.22 7.30
N HIS A 156 -11.50 3.22 8.41
CA HIS A 156 -11.25 2.33 9.55
C HIS A 156 -9.84 2.43 10.17
N CYS A 157 -9.13 3.55 9.98
CA CYS A 157 -7.78 3.76 10.49
C CYS A 157 -7.68 3.55 12.01
N GLY A 158 -6.82 2.60 12.41
CA GLY A 158 -6.61 2.25 13.82
C GLY A 158 -6.01 3.39 14.64
N ALA A 159 -5.09 4.17 14.06
CA ALA A 159 -4.50 5.33 14.73
C ALA A 159 -5.53 6.44 14.97
N VAL A 160 -6.40 6.71 13.99
CA VAL A 160 -7.51 7.67 14.15
C VAL A 160 -8.48 7.22 15.23
N LYS A 161 -8.89 5.95 15.22
CA LYS A 161 -9.74 5.38 16.29
C LYS A 161 -9.10 5.51 17.68
N ALA A 162 -7.81 5.20 17.80
CA ALA A 162 -7.09 5.33 19.05
C ALA A 162 -6.95 6.79 19.52
N ALA A 163 -6.85 7.75 18.58
CA ALA A 163 -6.85 9.17 18.89
C ALA A 163 -8.21 9.64 19.42
N ILE A 164 -9.32 9.18 18.81
CA ILE A 164 -10.69 9.40 19.29
C ILE A 164 -10.87 8.85 20.71
N ASP A 165 -10.40 7.63 20.95
CA ASP A 165 -10.49 6.96 22.26
C ASP A 165 -9.48 7.49 23.30
N ASN A 166 -8.67 8.50 22.93
CA ASN A 166 -7.68 9.12 23.79
C ASN A 166 -6.70 8.11 24.42
N VAL A 167 -6.29 7.10 23.66
CA VAL A 167 -5.34 6.07 24.13
C VAL A 167 -4.02 6.71 24.59
N LYS A 168 -3.48 6.25 25.73
CA LYS A 168 -2.20 6.68 26.30
C LYS A 168 -1.31 5.46 26.52
N MET A 169 -0.24 5.34 25.75
CA MET A 169 0.70 4.23 25.82
C MET A 169 2.02 4.58 25.13
N GLY A 170 3.14 4.65 25.86
CA GLY A 170 4.49 4.86 25.29
C GLY A 170 4.55 5.93 24.19
N ASN A 171 5.32 5.65 23.13
CA ASN A 171 5.47 6.54 21.96
C ASN A 171 4.17 6.72 21.15
N ILE A 172 3.20 5.81 21.28
CA ILE A 172 1.90 5.94 20.61
C ILE A 172 1.22 7.23 21.07
N THR A 173 1.38 7.62 22.34
CA THR A 173 0.79 8.87 22.85
C THR A 173 1.20 10.11 22.05
N ALA A 174 2.48 10.22 21.70
CA ALA A 174 3.04 11.35 20.95
C ALA A 174 2.73 11.29 19.44
N LEU A 175 2.44 10.10 18.92
CA LEU A 175 1.89 9.94 17.58
C LEU A 175 0.43 10.40 17.54
N LEU A 176 -0.39 9.89 18.45
CA LEU A 176 -1.82 10.21 18.50
C LEU A 176 -2.08 11.69 18.78
N SER A 177 -1.20 12.38 19.52
CA SER A 177 -1.32 13.83 19.74
C SER A 177 -1.28 14.64 18.45
N LYS A 178 -0.63 14.14 17.38
CA LYS A 178 -0.61 14.78 16.06
C LYS A 178 -1.94 14.61 15.31
N ILE A 179 -2.72 13.58 15.62
CA ILE A 179 -4.04 13.30 15.03
C ILE A 179 -5.16 14.03 15.79
N ARG A 180 -4.98 14.27 17.09
CA ARG A 180 -6.00 14.91 17.95
C ARG A 180 -6.61 16.20 17.41
N PRO A 181 -5.87 17.12 16.74
CA PRO A 181 -6.48 18.29 16.14
C PRO A 181 -7.65 17.95 15.20
N ALA A 182 -7.56 16.86 14.44
CA ALA A 182 -8.64 16.40 13.57
C ALA A 182 -9.88 15.95 14.34
N VAL A 183 -9.70 15.32 15.52
CA VAL A 183 -10.81 14.95 16.41
C VAL A 183 -11.51 16.20 16.95
N LEU A 184 -10.73 17.20 17.37
CA LEU A 184 -11.25 18.44 17.95
C LEU A 184 -11.98 19.32 16.93
N GLN A 185 -11.58 19.28 15.66
CA GLN A 185 -12.27 19.97 14.57
C GLN A 185 -13.69 19.46 14.35
N GLN A 186 -13.98 18.20 14.69
CA GLN A 186 -15.32 17.63 14.59
C GLN A 186 -16.17 17.91 15.85
N SER A 187 -15.90 19.01 16.56
CA SER A 187 -16.61 19.41 17.78
C SER A 187 -18.09 19.71 17.56
N ASP A 188 -18.48 20.11 16.36
CA ASP A 188 -19.89 20.36 15.99
C ASP A 188 -20.56 19.17 15.30
N TYR A 189 -19.91 18.00 15.22
CA TYR A 189 -20.51 16.80 14.63
C TYR A 189 -21.77 16.38 15.40
N ASP A 190 -22.88 16.25 14.66
CA ASP A 190 -24.18 15.79 15.16
C ASP A 190 -24.21 14.26 15.19
N GLY A 191 -24.02 13.69 16.38
CA GLY A 191 -24.01 12.25 16.59
C GLY A 191 -23.00 11.79 17.63
N GLU A 192 -22.88 10.47 17.78
CA GLU A 192 -21.99 9.87 18.78
C GLU A 192 -20.51 10.02 18.37
N LYS A 193 -19.71 10.73 19.18
CA LYS A 193 -18.29 11.00 18.93
C LYS A 193 -17.39 9.90 19.49
N THR A 194 -17.56 8.66 19.01
CA THR A 194 -16.79 7.50 19.46
C THR A 194 -16.15 6.75 18.30
N SER A 195 -15.10 5.97 18.58
CA SER A 195 -14.39 5.19 17.57
C SER A 195 -15.23 4.07 16.93
N LYS A 196 -16.42 3.80 17.49
CA LYS A 196 -17.39 2.83 16.97
C LYS A 196 -18.33 3.45 15.93
N ASN A 197 -18.52 4.77 15.94
CA ASN A 197 -19.30 5.47 14.94
C ASN A 197 -18.46 5.62 13.66
N LYS A 198 -18.82 4.84 12.62
CA LYS A 198 -18.09 4.82 11.35
C LYS A 198 -18.08 6.19 10.66
N GLU A 199 -19.19 6.91 10.67
CA GLU A 199 -19.30 8.23 10.02
C GLU A 199 -18.44 9.27 10.73
N PHE A 200 -18.44 9.28 12.06
CA PHE A 200 -17.57 10.15 12.83
C PHE A 200 -16.08 9.82 12.58
N VAL A 201 -15.72 8.53 12.58
CA VAL A 201 -14.34 8.11 12.25
C VAL A 201 -13.95 8.57 10.86
N ALA A 202 -14.83 8.44 9.87
CA ALA A 202 -14.58 8.93 8.50
C ALA A 202 -14.30 10.44 8.53
N LYS A 203 -15.15 11.25 9.17
CA LYS A 203 -14.93 12.71 9.31
C LYS A 203 -13.59 13.06 9.95
N VAL A 204 -13.16 12.31 10.96
CA VAL A 204 -11.85 12.52 11.58
C VAL A 204 -10.70 12.09 10.66
N VAL A 205 -10.84 11.03 9.86
CA VAL A 205 -9.86 10.64 8.83
C VAL A 205 -9.68 11.77 7.82
N GLU A 206 -10.79 12.34 7.33
CA GLU A 206 -10.79 13.47 6.38
C GLU A 206 -10.06 14.68 6.96
N GLY A 207 -10.46 15.11 8.17
CA GLY A 207 -9.79 16.22 8.86
C GLY A 207 -8.32 15.94 9.17
N ASN A 208 -7.93 14.68 9.38
CA ASN A 208 -6.53 14.32 9.59
C ASN A 208 -5.69 14.47 8.31
N VAL A 209 -6.23 14.10 7.15
CA VAL A 209 -5.57 14.35 5.86
C VAL A 209 -5.39 15.85 5.64
N GLU A 210 -6.44 16.64 5.83
CA GLU A 210 -6.40 18.11 5.69
C GLU A 210 -5.39 18.74 6.65
N ASN A 211 -5.37 18.32 7.92
CA ASN A 211 -4.41 18.81 8.90
C ASN A 211 -2.97 18.45 8.55
N THR A 212 -2.73 17.22 8.11
CA THR A 212 -1.39 16.82 7.67
C THR A 212 -0.91 17.68 6.49
N ILE A 213 -1.76 17.92 5.49
CA ILE A 213 -1.43 18.81 4.36
C ILE A 213 -1.09 20.22 4.85
N ASN A 214 -1.89 20.77 5.77
CA ASN A 214 -1.64 22.09 6.34
C ASN A 214 -0.33 22.15 7.13
N GLU A 215 -0.01 21.11 7.90
CA GLU A 215 1.27 21.02 8.61
C GLU A 215 2.46 20.86 7.65
N ILE A 216 2.30 20.17 6.51
CA ILE A 216 3.34 20.11 5.47
C ILE A 216 3.63 21.52 4.93
N ARG A 217 2.58 22.22 4.50
CA ARG A 217 2.70 23.60 3.96
C ARG A 217 3.30 24.58 4.97
N LYS A 218 2.94 24.42 6.24
CA LYS A 218 3.39 25.29 7.33
C LYS A 218 4.84 25.03 7.72
N ASN A 219 5.26 23.77 7.77
CA ASN A 219 6.55 23.38 8.32
C ASN A 219 7.64 23.12 7.27
N SER A 220 7.28 23.07 5.97
CA SER A 220 8.24 23.04 4.87
C SER A 220 8.07 24.25 3.94
N PRO A 221 8.85 25.33 4.15
CA PRO A 221 8.91 26.44 3.22
C PRO A 221 9.31 26.02 1.81
N ILE A 222 10.15 24.98 1.67
CA ILE A 222 10.60 24.46 0.38
C ILE A 222 9.43 23.88 -0.42
N LEU A 223 8.67 22.96 0.18
CA LEU A 223 7.51 22.36 -0.51
C LEU A 223 6.43 23.39 -0.79
N LYS A 224 6.24 24.35 0.12
CA LYS A 224 5.28 25.45 -0.08
C LYS A 224 5.67 26.36 -1.25
N GLU A 225 6.93 26.74 -1.36
CA GLU A 225 7.45 27.55 -2.48
C GLU A 225 7.28 26.80 -3.81
N MET A 226 7.64 25.51 -3.86
CA MET A 226 7.45 24.69 -5.05
C MET A 226 5.97 24.55 -5.45
N GLU A 227 5.06 24.43 -4.49
CA GLU A 227 3.61 24.42 -4.73
C GLU A 227 3.14 25.77 -5.29
N ASP A 228 3.59 26.88 -4.71
CA ASP A 228 3.23 28.24 -5.15
C ASP A 228 3.72 28.55 -6.58
N ASN A 229 4.88 28.00 -6.94
CA ASN A 229 5.43 28.10 -8.29
C ASN A 229 4.76 27.15 -9.31
N GLY A 230 3.87 26.25 -8.85
CA GLY A 230 3.23 25.23 -9.67
C GLY A 230 4.16 24.10 -10.11
N GLU A 231 5.34 23.96 -9.49
CA GLU A 231 6.30 22.88 -9.76
C GLU A 231 5.77 21.54 -9.23
N ILE A 232 5.05 21.57 -8.11
CA ILE A 232 4.37 20.43 -7.49
C ILE A 232 2.93 20.78 -7.13
N LYS A 233 2.14 19.75 -6.77
CA LYS A 233 0.91 19.91 -5.99
C LYS A 233 0.97 19.13 -4.69
N ILE A 234 0.31 19.62 -3.65
CA ILE A 234 0.08 18.89 -2.40
C ILE A 234 -1.42 18.63 -2.28
N VAL A 235 -1.83 17.36 -2.39
CA VAL A 235 -3.25 16.97 -2.44
C VAL A 235 -3.58 15.87 -1.45
N GLY A 236 -4.85 15.77 -1.08
CA GLY A 236 -5.35 14.75 -0.17
C GLY A 236 -6.05 13.63 -0.92
N ALA A 237 -6.07 12.45 -0.32
CA ALA A 237 -7.00 11.40 -0.72
C ALA A 237 -7.41 10.51 0.46
N VAL A 238 -8.53 9.81 0.29
CA VAL A 238 -8.99 8.78 1.23
C VAL A 238 -9.22 7.48 0.49
N TYR A 239 -8.58 6.41 0.96
CA TYR A 239 -8.76 5.05 0.46
C TYR A 239 -9.91 4.34 1.18
N ASP A 240 -10.89 3.87 0.41
CA ASP A 240 -12.00 3.03 0.84
C ASP A 240 -11.53 1.57 0.89
N LEU A 241 -11.56 0.97 2.09
CA LEU A 241 -11.11 -0.40 2.32
C LEU A 241 -12.10 -1.45 1.81
N ASP A 242 -13.37 -1.11 1.67
CA ASP A 242 -14.43 -2.03 1.23
C ASP A 242 -14.46 -2.13 -0.30
N THR A 243 -14.19 -1.03 -1.00
CA THR A 243 -14.26 -0.97 -2.48
C THR A 243 -12.92 -0.90 -3.19
N GLY A 244 -11.84 -0.51 -2.49
CA GLY A 244 -10.54 -0.25 -3.10
C GLY A 244 -10.44 1.10 -3.81
N LYS A 245 -11.48 1.94 -3.73
CA LYS A 245 -11.52 3.25 -4.36
C LYS A 245 -10.67 4.26 -3.60
N VAL A 246 -9.99 5.13 -4.33
CA VAL A 246 -9.34 6.33 -3.79
C VAL A 246 -10.15 7.57 -4.18
N ASP A 247 -10.61 8.31 -3.18
CA ASP A 247 -11.28 9.59 -3.36
C ASP A 247 -10.30 10.75 -3.16
N PHE A 248 -9.95 11.44 -4.24
CA PHE A 248 -9.03 12.58 -4.26
C PHE A 248 -9.73 13.89 -3.87
N ARG A 249 -9.06 14.73 -3.07
CA ARG A 249 -9.62 15.94 -2.47
C ARG A 249 -8.68 17.13 -2.54
#